data_AF-A0A3P6UR55-F1
#
_entry.id   AF-A0A3P6UR55-F1
#
_cell.length_a   1.000
_cell.length_b   1.000
_cell.length_c   1.000
_cell.angle_alpha   90.00
_cell.angle_beta   90.00
_cell.angle_gamma   90.00
#
_symmetry.space_group_name_H-M   'P 1'
#
loop_
_entity.id
_entity.type
_entity.pdbx_description
1 polymer ?
#
loop_
_entity_poly.entity_id
_entity_poly.type
_entity_poly.pdbx_seq_one_letter_code
_entity_poly.pdbx_strand_id
1 'polypeptide(L)'
;MACSLKRLIIAQMLEKKKADPKYNVQFVLVDKRTLRLRIDKQYFTLEEASAKYSIPVEAITEEKNKRNTDLNKDRNKKRQASNSMEGPSSKISKH
;
A
#
# COMPACT_ATOMS: atom_id res chain seq x y z
N MET A 1 -2.56 6.08 -9.46
CA MET A 1 -1.82 5.17 -10.35
C MET A 1 -0.39 4.98 -9.85
N ALA A 2 0.39 6.06 -9.70
CA ALA A 2 1.77 6.02 -9.17
C ALA A 2 1.93 5.23 -7.85
N CYS A 3 1.06 5.45 -6.86
CA CYS A 3 1.11 4.69 -5.60
C CYS A 3 0.82 3.19 -5.76
N SER A 4 -0.10 2.82 -6.66
CA SER A 4 -0.40 1.41 -6.94
C SER A 4 0.80 0.74 -7.61
N LEU A 5 1.36 1.39 -8.63
CA LEU A 5 2.55 0.91 -9.33
C LEU A 5 3.75 0.75 -8.38
N LYS A 6 4.01 1.73 -7.50
CA LYS A 6 5.04 1.60 -6.44
C LYS A 6 4.88 0.32 -5.63
N ARG A 7 3.66 -0.03 -5.21
CA ARG A 7 3.42 -1.22 -4.38
C ARG A 7 3.69 -2.51 -5.16
N LEU A 8 3.24 -2.57 -6.41
CA LEU A 8 3.49 -3.73 -7.28
C LEU A 8 4.99 -3.93 -7.53
N ILE A 9 5.73 -2.86 -7.78
CA ILE A 9 7.19 -2.92 -7.93
C ILE A 9 7.84 -3.47 -6.66
N ILE A 10 7.46 -2.96 -5.49
CA ILE A 10 8.00 -3.45 -4.21
C ILE A 10 7.67 -4.92 -3.99
N ALA A 11 6.43 -5.34 -4.27
CA ALA A 11 6.02 -6.74 -4.13
C ALA A 11 6.87 -7.67 -5.02
N GLN A 12 7.10 -7.29 -6.28
CA GLN A 12 7.94 -8.06 -7.19
C GLN A 12 9.41 -8.10 -6.74
N MET A 13 9.95 -6.99 -6.23
CA MET A 13 11.31 -6.95 -5.66
C MET A 13 11.45 -7.89 -4.46
N LEU A 14 10.43 -7.96 -3.60
CA LEU A 14 10.42 -8.86 -2.45
C LEU A 14 10.32 -10.32 -2.87
N GLU A 15 9.53 -10.62 -3.90
CA GLU A 15 9.44 -11.97 -4.47
C GLU A 15 10.79 -12.41 -5.07
N LYS A 16 11.45 -11.52 -5.81
CA LYS A 16 12.81 -11.75 -6.31
C LYS A 16 13.82 -11.97 -5.18
N LYS A 17 13.72 -11.22 -4.08
CA LYS A 17 14.55 -11.44 -2.89
C LYS A 17 14.27 -12.77 -2.18
N LYS A 18 13.03 -13.25 -2.23
CA LYS A 18 12.67 -14.56 -1.68
C LYS A 18 13.26 -15.69 -2.52
N ALA A 19 13.27 -15.55 -3.85
CA ALA A 19 13.87 -16.51 -4.77
C ALA A 19 15.40 -16.48 -4.73
N ASP A 20 15.99 -15.29 -4.65
CA ASP A 20 17.43 -15.07 -4.54
C ASP A 20 17.74 -14.13 -3.36
N PRO A 21 18.27 -14.65 -2.23
CA PRO A 21 18.65 -13.83 -1.08
C PRO A 21 19.71 -12.76 -1.37
N LYS A 22 20.49 -12.89 -2.46
CA LYS A 22 21.47 -11.87 -2.89
C LYS A 22 20.82 -10.69 -3.62
N TYR A 23 19.55 -10.81 -4.02
CA TYR A 23 18.84 -9.73 -4.68
C TYR A 23 18.67 -8.52 -3.74
N ASN A 24 19.13 -7.36 -4.20
CA ASN A 24 19.03 -6.12 -3.44
C ASN A 24 17.72 -5.38 -3.74
N VAL A 25 16.90 -5.16 -2.71
CA VAL A 25 15.62 -4.45 -2.83
C VAL A 25 15.90 -2.95 -2.86
N GLN A 26 15.58 -2.32 -3.99
CA GLN A 26 15.81 -0.90 -4.19
C GLN A 26 14.71 -0.06 -3.51
N PHE A 27 15.09 1.12 -3.02
CA PHE A 27 14.13 2.04 -2.42
C PHE A 27 13.28 2.73 -3.51
N VAL A 28 11.96 2.70 -3.35
CA VAL A 28 11.01 3.27 -4.31
C VAL A 28 10.21 4.41 -3.67
N LEU A 29 10.30 5.60 -4.24
CA LEU A 29 9.59 6.80 -3.81
C LEU A 29 8.72 7.35 -4.95
N VAL A 30 7.56 7.90 -4.60
CA VAL A 30 6.66 8.57 -5.56
C VAL A 30 6.82 10.07 -5.36
N ASP A 31 7.20 10.78 -6.42
CA ASP A 31 7.11 12.24 -6.45
C ASP A 31 5.65 12.62 -6.73
N LYS A 32 5.02 13.31 -5.78
CA LYS A 32 3.61 13.73 -5.90
C LYS A 32 3.41 14.91 -6.84
N ARG A 33 4.45 15.72 -7.10
CA ARG A 33 4.36 16.89 -7.98
C ARG A 33 4.42 16.48 -9.44
N THR A 34 5.38 15.61 -9.76
CA THR A 34 5.63 15.17 -11.14
C THR A 34 4.99 13.82 -11.49
N LEU A 35 4.38 13.15 -10.50
CA LEU A 35 3.83 11.79 -10.61
C LEU A 35 4.84 10.74 -11.08
N ARG A 36 6.15 11.00 -10.92
CA ARG A 36 7.24 10.11 -11.28
C ARG A 36 7.62 9.18 -10.14
N LEU A 37 8.24 8.06 -10.48
CA LEU A 37 8.81 7.11 -9.54
C LEU A 37 10.32 7.31 -9.45
N ARG A 38 10.82 7.61 -8.26
CA ARG A 38 12.24 7.57 -7.97
C ARG A 38 12.59 6.18 -7.46
N ILE A 39 13.42 5.46 -8.20
CA ILE A 39 13.96 4.17 -7.78
C ILE A 39 15.45 4.38 -7.58
N ASP A 40 15.89 4.22 -6.34
CA ASP A 40 17.23 4.60 -5.90
C ASP A 40 17.57 6.07 -6.27
N LYS A 41 18.43 6.30 -7.27
CA LYS A 41 18.84 7.63 -7.72
C LYS A 41 18.22 8.06 -9.06
N GLN A 42 17.43 7.20 -9.71
CA GLN A 42 16.87 7.45 -11.04
C GLN A 42 15.38 7.74 -10.99
N TYR A 43 14.92 8.67 -11.82
CA TYR A 43 13.50 9.04 -11.96
C TYR A 43 12.91 8.43 -13.22
N PHE A 44 11.85 7.66 -13.06
CA PHE A 44 11.08 7.03 -14.12
C PHE A 44 9.70 7.65 -14.20
N THR A 45 9.19 7.82 -15.42
CA THR A 45 7.76 7.98 -15.65
C THR A 45 7.02 6.69 -15.27
N LEU A 46 5.69 6.77 -15.19
CA LEU A 46 4.89 5.59 -14.86
C LEU A 46 4.99 4.50 -15.93
N GLU A 47 5.05 4.90 -17.21
CA GLU A 47 5.15 3.99 -18.35
C GLU A 47 6.52 3.28 -18.39
N GLU A 48 7.61 4.03 -18.23
CA GLU A 48 8.96 3.47 -18.16
C GLU A 48 9.10 2.49 -17.00
N ALA A 49 8.56 2.83 -15.83
CA ALA A 49 8.57 1.95 -14.68
C ALA A 49 7.71 0.70 -14.90
N SER A 50 6.51 0.82 -15.49
CA SER A 50 5.68 -0.34 -15.80
C SER A 50 6.37 -1.29 -16.78
N ALA A 51 7.02 -0.74 -17.83
CA ALA A 51 7.74 -1.54 -18.81
C ALA A 51 8.95 -2.24 -18.18
N LYS A 52 9.76 -1.51 -17.40
CA LYS A 52 10.99 -2.02 -16.76
C LYS A 52 10.74 -3.18 -15.80
N TYR A 53 9.63 -3.14 -15.09
CA TYR A 53 9.25 -4.20 -14.14
C TYR A 53 8.23 -5.19 -14.72
N SER A 54 7.90 -5.07 -16.01
CA SER A 54 6.92 -5.93 -16.69
C SER A 54 5.58 -6.00 -15.97
N ILE A 55 5.10 -4.84 -15.49
CA ILE A 55 3.81 -4.71 -14.79
C ILE A 55 2.78 -4.18 -15.79
N PRO A 56 1.77 -4.96 -16.18
CA PRO A 56 0.75 -4.50 -17.12
C PRO A 56 -0.15 -3.44 -16.47
N VAL A 57 -0.73 -2.58 -17.30
CA VAL A 57 -1.63 -1.50 -16.86
C VAL A 57 -2.84 -2.06 -16.10
N GLU A 58 -3.36 -3.20 -16.55
CA GLU A 58 -4.47 -3.91 -15.91
C GLU A 58 -4.18 -4.21 -14.44
N ALA A 59 -3.02 -4.79 -14.13
CA ALA A 59 -2.60 -5.06 -12.76
C ALA A 59 -2.51 -3.79 -11.90
N ILE A 60 -2.09 -2.66 -12.48
CA ILE A 60 -2.04 -1.36 -11.77
C ILE A 60 -3.46 -0.89 -11.43
N THR A 61 -4.41 -1.06 -12.35
CA THR A 61 -5.81 -0.69 -12.15
C THR A 61 -6.50 -1.60 -11.13
N GLU A 62 -6.26 -2.90 -11.17
CA GLU A 62 -6.75 -3.86 -10.19
C GLU A 62 -6.24 -3.54 -8.79
N GLU A 63 -4.93 -3.31 -8.63
CA GLU A 63 -4.33 -2.94 -7.34
C GLU A 63 -4.90 -1.60 -6.81
N LYS A 64 -5.20 -0.65 -7.72
CA LYS A 64 -5.90 0.60 -7.35
C LYS A 64 -7.31 0.31 -6.84
N ASN A 65 -8.06 -0.55 -7.52
CA ASN A 65 -9.45 -0.87 -7.19
C ASN A 65 -9.56 -1.68 -5.88
N LYS A 66 -8.75 -2.72 -5.73
CA LYS A 66 -8.66 -3.56 -4.53
C LYS A 66 -8.44 -2.72 -3.26
N ARG A 67 -7.53 -1.75 -3.31
CA ARG A 67 -7.26 -0.86 -2.18
C ARG A 67 -8.40 0.12 -1.89
N ASN A 68 -9.13 0.59 -2.91
CA ASN A 68 -10.31 1.43 -2.68
C ASN A 68 -11.40 0.64 -1.96
N THR A 69 -11.57 -0.65 -2.29
CA THR A 69 -12.51 -1.53 -1.58
C THR A 69 -12.06 -1.84 -0.15
N ASP A 70 -10.77 -2.08 0.07
CA ASP A 70 -10.22 -2.34 1.42
C ASP A 70 -10.36 -1.12 2.34
N LEU A 71 -10.06 0.08 1.85
CA LEU A 71 -10.22 1.33 2.60
C LEU A 71 -11.67 1.59 3.04
N ASN A 72 -12.65 1.17 2.23
CA ASN A 72 -14.06 1.26 2.61
C ASN A 72 -14.43 0.24 3.69
N LYS A 73 -13.82 -0.95 3.68
CA LYS A 73 -14.05 -1.98 4.70
C LYS A 73 -13.49 -1.59 6.07
N ASP A 74 -12.31 -0.97 6.11
CA ASP A 74 -11.69 -0.47 7.36
C ASP A 74 -12.44 0.72 7.95
N ARG A 75 -12.98 1.63 7.12
CA ARG A 75 -13.82 2.74 7.58
C ARG A 75 -15.13 2.27 8.21
N ASN A 76 -15.71 1.18 7.71
CA ASN A 76 -16.94 0.63 8.27
C ASN A 76 -16.69 -0.09 9.61
N LYS A 77 -15.54 -0.78 9.75
CA LYS A 77 -15.11 -1.38 11.03
C LYS A 77 -14.86 -0.35 12.13
N LYS A 78 -14.30 0.82 11.79
CA LYS A 78 -14.03 1.89 12.77
C LYS A 78 -15.30 2.56 13.31
N ARG A 79 -16.42 2.52 12.58
CA ARG A 79 -17.72 3.05 13.05
C ARG A 79 -18.53 2.06 13.89
N GLN A 80 -18.24 0.76 13.82
CA GLN A 80 -18.88 -0.23 14.70
C GLN A 80 -18.19 -0.36 16.07
N ALA A 81 -16.88 -0.06 16.16
CA ALA A 81 -16.16 -0.14 17.43
C ALA A 81 -16.54 0.95 18.46
N SER A 82 -17.31 1.98 18.07
CA SER A 82 -17.76 3.04 18.99
C SER A 82 -19.15 2.79 19.59
N ASN A 83 -19.84 1.69 19.24
CA ASN A 83 -21.19 1.39 19.73
C ASN A 83 -21.28 0.10 20.57
N SER A 84 -20.16 -0.44 21.03
CA SER A 84 -20.15 -1.59 21.94
C SER A 84 -19.00 -1.46 22.94
N MET A 85 -19.15 -0.52 23.88
CA MET A 85 -18.46 -0.56 25.16
C MET A 85 -19.51 -0.62 26.27
N GLU A 86 -20.07 -1.81 26.49
CA GLU A 86 -20.34 -2.23 27.87
C GLU A 86 -18.96 -2.43 28.51
N GLY A 87 -18.45 -1.38 29.14
CA GLY A 87 -17.33 -1.49 30.08
C GLY A 87 -17.85 -2.00 31.44
N PRO A 88 -17.07 -2.77 32.20
CA PRO A 88 -17.48 -3.23 33.52
C PRO A 88 -17.55 -2.02 34.47
N SER A 89 -18.77 -1.67 34.91
CA SER A 89 -19.03 -0.58 35.84
C SER A 89 -18.42 -0.89 37.21
N SER A 90 -17.23 -0.35 37.44
CA SER A 90 -16.55 -0.37 38.74
C SER A 90 -16.63 1.03 39.33
N LYS A 91 -17.59 1.26 40.24
CA LYS A 91 -17.49 2.18 41.40
C LYS A 91 -18.77 2.13 42.22
N ILE A 92 -18.75 1.26 43.23
CA ILE A 92 -19.54 1.43 44.45
C ILE A 92 -19.00 2.68 45.13
N SER A 93 -19.83 3.73 45.27
CA SER A 93 -19.54 4.85 46.15
C SER A 93 -20.50 4.79 47.33
N LYS A 94 -19.95 4.54 48.51
CA LYS A 94 -20.62 4.76 49.79
C LYS A 94 -20.85 6.27 49.96
N HIS A 95 -22.07 6.67 50.32
CA HIS A 95 -22.31 7.58 51.43
C HIS A 95 -23.77 7.55 51.88
#